data_AF-A0A2G2MMU2-F1
#
_entry.id   AF-A0A2G2MMU2-F1
#
_cell.length_a   1.000
_cell.length_b   1.000
_cell.length_c   1.000
_cell.angle_alpha   90.00
_cell.angle_beta   90.00
_cell.angle_gamma   90.00
#
_symmetry.space_group_name_H-M   'P 1'
#
loop_
_entity.id
_entity.type
_entity.pdbx_description
1 polymer ?
#
loop_
_entity_poly.entity_id
_entity_poly.type
_entity_poly.pdbx_seq_one_letter_code
_entity_poly.pdbx_strand_id
1 'polypeptide(L)'
;MDGIKKLLNNIETVGITPTMYVFCYLLMKNNMSQLNSLKATIKAHGRKPLTEKEIEALLKRGFLIKQQNNTYICGKPFKSLFIDKYNAAEEFWNVYPSFIEIGGRNVSIKSYSIAKFREQYEKILDGDYKEHQRILDDVIYAKENEFQFSKINTFLDSRQWLVIREKRNEDVVNDGIVDYKPKRKNF
;
A
#
# COMPACT_ATOMS: atom_id res chain seq x y z
N MET A 1 -11.90 -17.00 -7.62
CA MET A 1 -11.37 -17.14 -8.99
C MET A 1 -10.63 -15.90 -9.50
N ASP A 2 -10.78 -14.73 -8.89
CA ASP A 2 -10.26 -13.46 -9.43
C ASP A 2 -8.74 -13.24 -9.19
N GLY A 3 -8.20 -13.77 -8.08
CA GLY A 3 -6.80 -13.56 -7.69
C GLY A 3 -5.75 -14.22 -8.61
N ILE A 4 -6.02 -15.40 -9.14
CA ILE A 4 -5.09 -16.11 -10.05
C ILE A 4 -5.05 -15.41 -11.41
N LYS A 5 -6.19 -14.97 -11.94
CA LYS A 5 -6.27 -14.20 -13.18
C LYS A 5 -5.49 -12.88 -13.07
N LYS A 6 -5.67 -12.15 -11.95
CA LYS A 6 -4.90 -10.92 -11.68
C LYS A 6 -3.39 -11.18 -11.61
N LEU A 7 -2.98 -12.30 -10.99
CA LEU A 7 -1.57 -12.67 -10.91
C LEU A 7 -0.98 -13.00 -12.29
N LEU A 8 -1.69 -13.77 -13.11
CA LEU A 8 -1.27 -14.08 -14.49
C LEU A 8 -1.18 -12.82 -15.35
N ASN A 9 -2.20 -11.95 -15.28
CA ASN A 9 -2.21 -10.67 -15.99
C ASN A 9 -1.03 -9.78 -15.59
N ASN A 10 -0.69 -9.73 -14.29
CA ASN A 10 0.46 -8.97 -13.82
C ASN A 10 1.77 -9.53 -14.38
N ILE A 11 1.94 -10.87 -14.38
CA ILE A 11 3.14 -11.54 -14.93
C ILE A 11 3.31 -11.23 -16.42
N GLU A 12 2.22 -11.33 -17.20
CA GLU A 12 2.22 -11.01 -18.63
C GLU A 12 2.53 -9.55 -18.89
N THR A 13 1.88 -8.63 -18.17
CA THR A 13 2.06 -7.18 -18.31
C THR A 13 3.50 -6.75 -18.06
N VAL A 14 4.17 -7.35 -17.08
CA VAL A 14 5.57 -6.99 -16.77
C VAL A 14 6.61 -7.84 -17.47
N GLY A 15 6.21 -8.89 -18.20
CA GLY A 15 7.09 -9.74 -19.00
C GLY A 15 8.24 -10.37 -18.19
N ILE A 16 7.95 -10.86 -16.98
CA ILE A 16 8.91 -11.59 -16.12
C ILE A 16 8.47 -13.04 -15.93
N THR A 17 9.36 -13.92 -15.48
CA THR A 17 9.00 -15.31 -15.20
C THR A 17 8.13 -15.41 -13.92
N PRO A 18 7.30 -16.44 -13.78
CA PRO A 18 6.54 -16.67 -12.54
C PRO A 18 7.44 -16.72 -11.29
N THR A 19 8.62 -17.33 -11.40
CA THR A 19 9.58 -17.41 -10.29
C THR A 19 10.12 -16.02 -9.90
N MET A 20 10.49 -15.18 -10.89
CA MET A 20 10.87 -13.78 -10.63
C MET A 20 9.74 -13.01 -9.95
N TYR A 21 8.51 -13.16 -10.44
CA TYR A 21 7.35 -12.47 -9.88
C TYR A 21 7.11 -12.87 -8.42
N VAL A 22 7.09 -14.18 -8.14
CA VAL A 22 6.90 -14.68 -6.76
C VAL A 22 8.04 -14.23 -5.86
N PHE A 23 9.29 -14.25 -6.33
CA PHE A 23 10.44 -13.76 -5.56
C PHE A 23 10.29 -12.29 -5.17
N CYS A 24 9.99 -11.42 -6.13
CA CYS A 24 9.71 -9.99 -5.89
C CYS A 24 8.50 -9.79 -4.97
N TYR A 25 7.42 -10.55 -5.18
CA TYR A 25 6.23 -10.48 -4.34
C TYR A 25 6.52 -10.82 -2.86
N LEU A 26 7.28 -11.88 -2.60
CA LEU A 26 7.64 -12.27 -1.24
C LEU A 26 8.58 -11.26 -0.57
N LEU A 27 9.53 -10.69 -1.33
CA LEU A 27 10.38 -9.58 -0.85
C LEU A 27 9.54 -8.34 -0.52
N MET A 28 8.61 -7.96 -1.39
CA MET A 28 7.70 -6.83 -1.15
C MET A 28 6.85 -7.03 0.11
N LYS A 29 6.38 -8.26 0.37
CA LYS A 29 5.60 -8.57 1.57
C LYS A 29 6.45 -8.74 2.83
N ASN A 30 7.78 -8.65 2.73
CA ASN A 30 8.74 -8.96 3.78
C ASN A 30 8.53 -10.35 4.39
N ASN A 31 8.07 -11.33 3.59
CA ASN A 31 7.79 -12.67 4.08
C ASN A 31 9.02 -13.58 3.92
N MET A 32 10.01 -13.37 4.79
CA MET A 32 11.29 -14.08 4.72
C MET A 32 11.16 -15.59 4.93
N SER A 33 10.19 -16.05 5.72
CA SER A 33 9.91 -17.48 5.93
C SER A 33 9.52 -18.16 4.61
N GLN A 34 8.52 -17.62 3.91
CA GLN A 34 8.09 -18.16 2.62
C GLN A 34 9.17 -18.00 1.54
N LEU A 35 9.92 -16.89 1.55
CA LEU A 35 11.04 -16.70 0.63
C LEU A 35 12.12 -17.76 0.83
N ASN A 36 12.46 -18.09 2.07
CA ASN A 36 13.44 -19.12 2.39
C ASN A 36 12.91 -20.52 2.03
N SER A 37 11.64 -20.79 2.28
CA SER A 37 10.98 -22.03 1.83
C SER A 37 11.06 -22.19 0.32
N LEU A 38 10.72 -21.15 -0.45
CA LEU A 38 10.83 -21.16 -1.91
C LEU A 38 12.26 -21.47 -2.36
N LYS A 39 13.26 -20.80 -1.76
CA LYS A 39 14.67 -21.02 -2.09
C LYS A 39 15.08 -22.47 -1.81
N ALA A 40 14.66 -23.03 -0.68
CA ALA A 40 14.94 -24.41 -0.30
C ALA A 40 14.32 -25.41 -1.28
N THR A 41 13.04 -25.23 -1.63
CA THR A 41 12.35 -26.10 -2.60
C THR A 41 13.03 -26.08 -3.97
N ILE A 42 13.37 -24.90 -4.51
CA ILE A 42 14.03 -24.80 -5.81
C ILE A 42 15.43 -25.46 -5.77
N LYS A 43 16.16 -25.28 -4.66
CA LYS A 43 17.48 -25.89 -4.45
C LYS A 43 17.40 -27.41 -4.34
N ALA A 44 16.36 -27.96 -3.71
CA ALA A 44 16.13 -29.41 -3.64
C ALA A 44 15.95 -30.04 -5.03
N HIS A 45 15.48 -29.27 -6.02
CA HIS A 45 15.42 -29.68 -7.42
C HIS A 45 16.69 -29.37 -8.22
N GLY A 46 17.82 -29.06 -7.56
CA GLY A 46 19.11 -28.77 -8.20
C GLY A 46 19.16 -27.45 -8.96
N ARG A 47 18.20 -26.54 -8.74
CA ARG A 47 18.11 -25.25 -9.44
C ARG A 47 18.45 -24.09 -8.50
N LYS A 48 18.89 -22.97 -9.07
CA LYS A 48 18.99 -21.71 -8.32
C LYS A 48 17.62 -21.01 -8.29
N PRO A 49 17.25 -20.34 -7.19
CA PRO A 49 15.98 -19.61 -7.08
C PRO A 49 15.80 -18.55 -8.17
N LEU A 50 16.87 -17.82 -8.49
CA LEU A 50 17.00 -16.96 -9.65
C LEU A 50 18.43 -17.10 -10.19
N THR A 51 18.58 -17.04 -11.51
CA THR A 51 19.89 -16.93 -12.15
C THR A 51 20.40 -15.50 -12.10
N GLU A 52 21.71 -15.30 -12.33
CA GLU A 52 22.31 -13.95 -12.36
C GLU A 52 21.69 -13.06 -13.44
N LYS A 53 21.43 -13.62 -14.63
CA LYS A 53 20.73 -12.91 -15.72
C LYS A 53 19.33 -12.46 -15.32
N GLU A 54 18.63 -13.29 -14.54
CA GLU A 54 17.29 -12.96 -14.06
C GLU A 54 17.33 -11.84 -13.01
N ILE A 55 18.31 -11.86 -12.10
CA ILE A 55 18.52 -10.79 -11.12
C ILE A 55 18.87 -9.48 -11.83
N GLU A 56 19.78 -9.52 -12.81
CA GLU A 56 20.17 -8.36 -13.59
C GLU A 56 18.98 -7.75 -14.37
N ALA A 57 18.14 -8.61 -14.97
CA ALA A 57 16.92 -8.15 -15.64
C ALA A 57 15.97 -7.44 -14.66
N LEU A 58 15.80 -7.96 -13.45
CA LEU A 58 14.97 -7.34 -12.41
C LEU A 58 15.55 -6.02 -11.90
N LEU A 59 16.88 -5.92 -11.76
CA LEU A 59 17.57 -4.69 -11.39
C LEU A 59 17.43 -3.62 -12.49
N LYS A 60 17.65 -4.00 -13.75
CA LYS A 60 17.53 -3.10 -14.91
C LYS A 60 16.11 -2.53 -15.06
N ARG A 61 15.08 -3.32 -14.71
CA ARG A 61 13.68 -2.88 -14.70
C ARG A 61 13.29 -2.11 -13.43
N GLY A 62 14.19 -1.99 -12.46
CA GLY A 62 13.91 -1.36 -11.17
C GLY A 62 12.95 -2.15 -10.28
N PHE A 63 12.68 -3.42 -10.59
CA PHE A 63 11.84 -4.29 -9.75
C PHE A 63 12.57 -4.76 -8.50
N LEU A 64 13.89 -4.87 -8.58
CA LEU A 64 14.77 -5.02 -7.43
C LEU A 64 15.67 -3.79 -7.29
N ILE A 65 16.01 -3.47 -6.06
CA ILE A 65 17.02 -2.48 -5.69
C ILE A 65 18.02 -3.19 -4.80
N LYS A 66 19.31 -3.09 -5.14
CA LYS A 66 20.39 -3.63 -4.34
C LYS A 66 20.72 -2.68 -3.19
N GLN A 67 20.78 -3.20 -1.96
CA GLN A 67 21.20 -2.46 -0.79
C GLN A 67 22.70 -2.64 -0.53
N GLN A 68 23.27 -1.79 0.32
CA GLN A 68 24.70 -1.78 0.67
C GLN A 68 25.20 -3.12 1.24
N ASN A 69 24.32 -3.90 1.89
CA ASN A 69 24.66 -5.19 2.51
C ASN A 69 24.52 -6.39 1.57
N ASN A 70 24.53 -6.16 0.25
CA ASN A 70 24.29 -7.20 -0.77
C ASN A 70 22.90 -7.87 -0.66
N THR A 71 21.96 -7.23 0.04
CA THR A 71 20.55 -7.60 0.12
C THR A 71 19.74 -6.89 -0.96
N TYR A 72 18.53 -7.40 -1.23
CA TYR A 72 17.63 -6.82 -2.23
C TYR A 72 16.31 -6.41 -1.59
N ILE A 73 15.77 -5.28 -2.04
CA ILE A 73 14.40 -4.86 -1.75
C ILE A 73 13.62 -4.70 -3.05
N CYS A 74 12.30 -4.80 -2.98
CA CYS A 74 11.47 -4.52 -4.14
C CYS A 74 11.41 -3.02 -4.44
N GLY A 75 11.63 -2.66 -5.70
CA GLY A 75 11.53 -1.29 -6.17
C GLY A 75 10.10 -0.88 -6.51
N LYS A 76 9.91 0.44 -6.62
CA LYS A 76 8.61 1.10 -6.86
C LYS A 76 7.84 0.55 -8.07
N PRO A 77 8.47 0.30 -9.24
CA PRO A 77 7.74 -0.18 -10.41
C PRO A 77 7.06 -1.54 -10.20
N PHE A 78 7.66 -2.42 -9.38
CA PHE A 78 7.03 -3.70 -9.06
C PHE A 78 5.87 -3.54 -8.06
N LYS A 79 6.05 -2.68 -7.05
CA LYS A 79 5.00 -2.38 -6.05
C LYS A 79 3.76 -1.79 -6.70
N SER A 80 3.93 -0.94 -7.72
CA SER A 80 2.80 -0.34 -8.44
C SER A 80 1.90 -1.32 -9.18
N LEU A 81 2.30 -2.58 -9.39
CA LEU A 81 1.43 -3.61 -9.98
C LEU A 81 0.26 -4.02 -9.07
N PHE A 82 0.34 -3.67 -7.79
CA PHE A 82 -0.61 -4.08 -6.77
C PHE A 82 -1.56 -2.96 -6.36
N ILE A 83 -1.31 -1.73 -6.82
CA ILE A 83 -2.19 -0.58 -6.61
C ILE A 83 -2.69 -0.12 -7.98
N ASP A 84 -4.01 -0.13 -8.15
CA ASP A 84 -4.62 0.79 -9.09
C ASP A 84 -4.59 2.19 -8.45
N LYS A 85 -3.65 3.02 -8.90
CA LYS A 85 -3.37 4.33 -8.30
C LYS A 85 -4.55 5.28 -8.43
N TYR A 86 -5.30 5.12 -9.53
CA TYR A 86 -6.49 5.89 -9.78
C TYR A 86 -7.56 5.54 -8.75
N ASN A 87 -7.83 4.25 -8.58
CA ASN A 87 -8.82 3.77 -7.61
C ASN A 87 -8.42 4.08 -6.17
N ALA A 88 -7.14 3.90 -5.79
CA ALA A 88 -6.70 4.17 -4.42
C ALA A 88 -6.91 5.63 -4.00
N ALA A 89 -6.61 6.57 -4.90
CA ALA A 89 -6.86 7.98 -4.65
C ALA A 89 -8.36 8.30 -4.61
N GLU A 90 -9.18 7.69 -5.47
CA GLU A 90 -10.63 7.86 -5.42
C GLU A 90 -11.26 7.26 -4.15
N GLU A 91 -10.81 6.08 -3.73
CA GLU A 91 -11.23 5.45 -2.47
C GLU A 91 -10.98 6.39 -1.29
N PHE A 92 -9.76 6.94 -1.18
CA PHE A 92 -9.46 7.94 -0.15
C PHE A 92 -10.36 9.17 -0.29
N TRP A 93 -10.45 9.70 -1.52
CA TRP A 93 -11.22 10.91 -1.81
C TRP A 93 -12.68 10.75 -1.40
N ASN A 94 -13.27 9.58 -1.59
CA ASN A 94 -14.67 9.30 -1.27
C ASN A 94 -14.90 9.13 0.24
N VAL A 95 -13.95 8.52 0.95
CA VAL A 95 -14.04 8.30 2.41
C VAL A 95 -13.82 9.59 3.20
N TYR A 96 -12.92 10.47 2.73
CA TYR A 96 -12.62 11.73 3.41
C TYR A 96 -13.88 12.62 3.53
N PRO A 97 -14.07 13.39 4.61
CA PRO A 97 -15.23 14.27 4.73
C PRO A 97 -15.21 15.40 3.69
N SER A 98 -16.37 15.75 3.13
CA SER A 98 -16.47 16.85 2.14
C SER A 98 -16.55 18.23 2.81
N PHE A 99 -17.15 18.27 4.01
CA PHE A 99 -17.38 19.48 4.80
C PHE A 99 -17.06 19.20 6.27
N ILE A 100 -16.68 20.26 6.99
CA ILE A 100 -16.60 20.30 8.45
C ILE A 100 -17.37 21.51 8.96
N GLU A 101 -17.86 21.45 10.18
CA GLU A 101 -18.51 22.58 10.84
C GLU A 101 -17.47 23.39 11.63
N ILE A 102 -17.40 24.69 11.38
CA ILE A 102 -16.56 25.63 12.14
C ILE A 102 -17.45 26.80 12.55
N GLY A 103 -17.72 26.92 13.86
CA GLY A 103 -18.52 28.01 14.42
C GLY A 103 -19.94 28.10 13.83
N GLY A 104 -20.63 26.97 13.70
CA GLY A 104 -21.99 26.91 13.14
C GLY A 104 -22.06 26.96 11.61
N ARG A 105 -20.92 27.00 10.91
CA ARG A 105 -20.87 27.10 9.44
C ARG A 105 -20.20 25.89 8.82
N ASN A 106 -20.80 25.35 7.76
CA ASN A 106 -20.21 24.27 6.96
C ASN A 106 -19.14 24.82 6.02
N VAL A 107 -17.89 24.36 6.19
CA VAL A 107 -16.73 24.73 5.38
C VAL A 107 -16.30 23.53 4.55
N SER A 108 -16.14 23.71 3.24
CA SER A 108 -15.63 22.64 2.37
C SER A 108 -14.14 22.41 2.57
N ILE A 109 -13.78 21.16 2.83
CA ILE A 109 -12.39 20.70 3.01
C ILE A 109 -11.85 19.89 1.83
N LYS A 110 -12.69 19.62 0.82
CA LYS A 110 -12.33 19.02 -0.47
C LYS A 110 -12.27 20.02 -1.63
N SER A 111 -11.92 21.27 -1.35
CA SER A 111 -11.76 22.31 -2.39
C SER A 111 -10.50 22.15 -3.25
N TYR A 112 -9.75 21.07 -3.07
CA TYR A 112 -8.53 20.76 -3.82
C TYR A 112 -8.85 20.07 -5.15
N SER A 113 -7.98 20.19 -6.15
CA SER A 113 -8.17 19.47 -7.42
C SER A 113 -7.94 17.97 -7.22
N ILE A 114 -8.89 17.12 -7.64
CA ILE A 114 -8.73 15.66 -7.57
C ILE A 114 -7.53 15.16 -8.38
N ALA A 115 -7.18 15.82 -9.48
CA ALA A 115 -5.99 15.47 -10.26
C ALA A 115 -4.69 15.71 -9.47
N LYS A 116 -4.56 16.89 -8.83
CA LYS A 116 -3.42 17.20 -7.96
C LYS A 116 -3.38 16.30 -6.73
N PHE A 117 -4.54 15.97 -6.18
CA PHE A 117 -4.66 15.01 -5.07
C PHE A 117 -4.11 13.65 -5.47
N ARG A 118 -4.51 13.11 -6.63
CA ARG A 118 -4.03 11.82 -7.13
C ARG A 118 -2.51 11.77 -7.24
N GLU A 119 -1.91 12.78 -7.88
CA GLU A 119 -0.45 12.85 -8.03
C GLU A 119 0.29 12.89 -6.68
N GLN A 120 -0.25 13.64 -5.72
CA GLN A 120 0.35 13.76 -4.39
C GLN A 120 0.18 12.48 -3.58
N TYR A 121 -1.01 11.90 -3.59
CA TYR A 121 -1.32 10.67 -2.86
C TYR A 121 -0.52 9.48 -3.41
N GLU A 122 -0.35 9.40 -4.72
CA GLU A 122 0.52 8.41 -5.36
C GLU A 122 1.96 8.47 -4.82
N LYS A 123 2.53 9.67 -4.70
CA LYS A 123 3.88 9.88 -4.15
C LYS A 123 3.98 9.44 -2.70
N ILE A 124 2.92 9.65 -1.91
CA ILE A 124 2.85 9.23 -0.50
C ILE A 124 2.79 7.72 -0.39
N LEU A 125 1.93 7.07 -1.18
CA LEU A 125 1.76 5.62 -1.15
C LEU A 125 3.00 4.88 -1.63
N ASP A 126 3.67 5.42 -2.66
CA ASP A 126 4.86 4.78 -3.26
C ASP A 126 4.63 3.32 -3.69
N GLY A 127 3.41 3.01 -4.13
CA GLY A 127 2.98 1.66 -4.48
C GLY A 127 2.73 0.73 -3.28
N ASP A 128 2.74 1.22 -2.04
CA ASP A 128 2.41 0.44 -0.84
C ASP A 128 0.89 0.34 -0.60
N TYR A 129 0.28 -0.76 -1.07
CA TYR A 129 -1.16 -0.99 -0.91
C TYR A 129 -1.55 -1.18 0.56
N LYS A 130 -0.64 -1.72 1.40
CA LYS A 130 -0.93 -1.86 2.82
C LYS A 130 -0.99 -0.49 3.48
N GLU A 131 -0.12 0.43 3.08
CA GLU A 131 -0.19 1.81 3.55
C GLU A 131 -1.49 2.48 3.13
N HIS A 132 -1.93 2.29 1.88
CA HIS A 132 -3.22 2.79 1.43
C HIS A 132 -4.37 2.30 2.32
N GLN A 133 -4.45 0.99 2.58
CA GLN A 133 -5.49 0.43 3.46
C GLN A 133 -5.42 1.00 4.88
N ARG A 134 -4.22 1.09 5.46
CA ARG A 134 -4.03 1.68 6.79
C ARG A 134 -4.51 3.13 6.84
N ILE A 135 -4.18 3.93 5.82
CA ILE A 135 -4.63 5.31 5.71
C ILE A 135 -6.16 5.39 5.64
N LEU A 136 -6.82 4.53 4.86
CA LEU A 136 -8.30 4.49 4.82
C LEU A 136 -8.89 4.17 6.20
N ASP A 137 -8.35 3.15 6.85
CA ASP A 137 -8.79 2.76 8.19
C ASP A 137 -8.54 3.90 9.21
N ASP A 138 -7.44 4.66 9.06
CA ASP A 138 -7.12 5.82 9.91
C ASP A 138 -8.19 6.93 9.69
N VAL A 139 -8.54 7.24 8.45
CA VAL A 139 -9.56 8.25 8.12
C VAL A 139 -10.95 7.84 8.62
N ILE A 140 -11.33 6.56 8.47
CA ILE A 140 -12.62 6.05 8.96
C ILE A 140 -12.68 6.18 10.48
N TYR A 141 -11.65 5.70 11.19
CA TYR A 141 -11.58 5.82 12.64
C TYR A 141 -11.66 7.28 13.11
N ALA A 142 -10.93 8.20 12.47
CA ALA A 142 -11.01 9.62 12.78
C ALA A 142 -12.42 10.20 12.62
N LYS A 143 -13.16 9.75 11.60
CA LYS A 143 -14.55 10.18 11.38
C LYS A 143 -15.50 9.61 12.45
N GLU A 144 -15.32 8.36 12.84
CA GLU A 144 -16.14 7.70 13.86
C GLU A 144 -15.89 8.27 15.27
N ASN A 145 -14.69 8.81 15.52
CA ASN A 145 -14.28 9.38 16.80
C ASN A 145 -14.18 10.91 16.79
N GLU A 146 -14.85 11.56 15.84
CA GLU A 146 -14.99 13.03 15.74
C GLU A 146 -13.67 13.82 15.78
N PHE A 147 -12.60 13.24 15.24
CA PHE A 147 -11.32 13.95 15.09
C PHE A 147 -11.50 15.16 14.17
N GLN A 148 -10.81 16.24 14.50
CA GLN A 148 -10.84 17.44 13.69
C GLN A 148 -10.10 17.21 12.36
N PHE A 149 -10.85 17.24 11.26
CA PHE A 149 -10.28 17.18 9.92
C PHE A 149 -9.79 18.56 9.46
N SER A 150 -8.69 18.58 8.72
CA SER A 150 -8.20 19.78 8.02
C SER A 150 -8.61 19.74 6.55
N LYS A 151 -8.13 20.71 5.75
CA LYS A 151 -8.27 20.61 4.29
C LYS A 151 -7.51 19.37 3.80
N ILE A 152 -8.07 18.66 2.83
CA ILE A 152 -7.55 17.37 2.37
C ILE A 152 -6.07 17.43 1.93
N ASN A 153 -5.65 18.53 1.31
CA ASN A 153 -4.24 18.75 0.94
C ASN A 153 -3.35 18.95 2.17
N THR A 154 -3.80 19.75 3.15
CA THR A 154 -3.09 19.95 4.41
C THR A 154 -2.95 18.64 5.18
N PHE A 155 -4.00 17.82 5.21
CA PHE A 155 -3.99 16.49 5.81
C PHE A 155 -2.91 15.60 5.17
N LEU A 156 -2.81 15.62 3.83
CA LEU A 156 -1.78 14.88 3.11
C LEU A 156 -0.36 15.41 3.38
N ASP A 157 -0.16 16.72 3.28
CA ASP A 157 1.15 17.38 3.44
C ASP A 157 1.72 17.14 4.85
N SER A 158 0.86 17.25 5.87
CA SER A 158 1.24 17.11 7.29
C SER A 158 1.26 15.66 7.78
N ARG A 159 0.86 14.70 6.94
CA ARG A 159 0.73 13.29 7.30
C ARG A 159 -0.11 13.02 8.54
N GLN A 160 -1.22 13.76 8.67
CA GLN A 160 -2.11 13.71 9.85
C GLN A 160 -2.58 12.29 10.20
N TRP A 161 -2.70 11.38 9.22
CA TRP A 161 -3.06 9.98 9.46
C TRP A 161 -2.10 9.26 10.41
N LEU A 162 -0.83 9.66 10.50
CA LEU A 162 0.13 9.04 11.42
C LEU A 162 -0.24 9.29 12.88
N VAL A 163 -0.64 10.52 13.23
CA VAL A 163 -1.09 10.87 14.58
C VAL A 163 -2.39 10.14 14.91
N ILE A 164 -3.31 10.07 13.96
CA ILE A 164 -4.56 9.31 14.10
C ILE A 164 -4.26 7.81 14.32
N ARG A 165 -3.30 7.26 13.58
CA ARG A 165 -2.89 5.86 13.69
C ARG A 165 -2.33 5.53 15.06
N GLU A 166 -1.53 6.41 15.65
CA GLU A 166 -1.03 6.25 17.02
C GLU A 166 -2.20 6.15 18.01
N LYS A 167 -3.16 7.06 17.92
CA LYS A 167 -4.36 7.04 18.79
C LYS A 167 -5.21 5.79 18.60
N ARG A 168 -5.48 5.40 17.34
CA ARG A 168 -6.20 4.16 17.06
C ARG A 168 -5.49 2.94 17.65
N ASN A 169 -4.17 2.87 17.54
CA ASN A 169 -3.40 1.75 18.08
C ASN A 169 -3.41 1.74 19.62
N GLU A 170 -3.37 2.90 20.28
CA GLU A 170 -3.51 3.01 21.73
C GLU A 170 -4.87 2.46 22.20
N ASP A 171 -5.96 2.84 21.55
CA ASP A 171 -7.31 2.37 21.89
C ASP A 171 -7.46 0.86 21.70
N VAL A 172 -6.91 0.30 20.60
CA VAL A 172 -6.92 -1.15 20.35
C VAL A 172 -6.14 -1.92 21.44
N VAL A 173 -5.08 -1.34 21.99
CA VAL A 173 -4.30 -1.95 23.08
C VAL A 173 -5.06 -1.86 24.41
N ASN A 174 -5.75 -0.75 24.67
CA ASN A 174 -6.49 -0.53 25.92
C ASN A 174 -7.80 -1.34 25.98
N ASP A 175 -8.45 -1.58 24.85
CA ASP A 175 -9.70 -2.35 24.76
C ASP A 175 -9.50 -3.88 24.77
N GLY A 176 -8.26 -4.36 24.85
CA GLY A 176 -7.93 -5.78 24.97
C GLY A 176 -8.30 -6.60 23.73
N ILE A 177 -7.42 -6.61 22.72
CA ILE A 177 -7.48 -7.44 21.50
C ILE A 177 -8.91 -7.56 20.94
N VAL A 178 -9.37 -6.49 20.28
CA VAL A 178 -10.37 -6.63 19.23
C VAL A 178 -9.77 -6.02 17.97
N ASP A 179 -9.50 -6.88 16.99
CA ASP A 179 -9.14 -6.49 15.63
C ASP A 179 -10.21 -5.50 15.14
N TYR A 180 -9.93 -4.19 15.17
CA TYR A 180 -10.86 -3.17 14.69
C TYR A 180 -11.10 -3.43 13.21
N LYS A 181 -12.25 -4.03 12.89
CA LYS A 181 -12.74 -4.18 11.53
C LYS A 181 -13.71 -3.04 11.27
N PRO A 182 -13.32 -2.01 10.50
CA PRO A 182 -14.25 -0.96 10.13
C PRO A 182 -15.45 -1.59 9.44
N LYS A 183 -16.66 -1.21 9.84
CA LYS A 183 -17.91 -1.65 9.20
C LYS A 183 -17.96 -1.04 7.79
N ARG A 184 -17.32 -1.69 6.82
CA ARG A 184 -17.48 -1.34 5.40
C ARG A 184 -18.93 -1.57 5.03
N LYS A 185 -19.72 -0.49 4.94
CA LYS A 185 -21.01 -0.54 4.25
C LYS A 185 -20.70 -0.82 2.78
N ASN A 186 -21.22 -1.94 2.27
CA ASN A 186 -21.22 -2.21 0.83
C ASN A 186 -21.98 -1.05 0.15
N PHE A 187 -21.28 -0.30 -0.69
CA PHE A 187 -21.87 0.63 -1.63
C PHE A 187 -21.99 -0.09 -2.98
#